data_AF-A0A3D2I7K7-F1
#
_entry.id   AF-A0A3D2I7K7-F1
#
_cell.length_a   1.000
_cell.length_b   1.000
_cell.length_c   1.000
_cell.angle_alpha   90.00
_cell.angle_beta   90.00
_cell.angle_gamma   90.00
#
_symmetry.space_group_name_H-M   'P 1'
#
loop_
_entity.id
_entity.type
_entity.pdbx_description
1 polymer ?
#
loop_
_entity_poly.entity_id
_entity_poly.type
_entity_poly.pdbx_seq_one_letter_code
_entity_poly.pdbx_strand_id
1 'polypeptide(L)'
;IGTGGTIASEMTPSGLTPELNSKQLLSFVPRIGELCHVDCIQLYSLDSTNIRPAHWLGVAKTIQENYDRCDGFVISHGTDTM
;
A
#
# COMPACT_ATOMS: atom_id res chain seq x y z
N ILE A 1 1.48 4.47 -1.07
CA ILE A 1 2.15 3.38 -1.84
C ILE A 1 1.74 2.05 -1.23
N GLY A 2 0.99 1.23 -1.96
CA GLY A 2 0.56 -0.09 -1.50
C GLY A 2 1.53 -1.19 -1.91
N THR A 3 1.90 -2.02 -0.95
CA THR A 3 2.76 -3.20 -1.18
C THR A 3 2.04 -4.53 -0.95
N GLY A 4 0.81 -4.48 -0.43
CA GLY A 4 0.02 -5.65 -0.06
C GLY A 4 -0.09 -5.79 1.46
N GLY A 5 -0.02 -7.03 1.94
CA GLY A 5 -0.22 -7.39 3.34
C GLY A 5 -1.69 -7.49 3.75
N THR A 6 -1.92 -7.89 5.00
CA THR A 6 -3.28 -8.11 5.53
C THR A 6 -4.15 -6.86 5.49
N ILE A 7 -3.55 -5.66 5.60
CA ILE A 7 -4.26 -4.39 5.46
C ILE A 7 -4.89 -4.22 4.06
N ALA A 8 -4.29 -4.82 3.03
CA ALA A 8 -4.77 -4.83 1.65
C ALA A 8 -5.42 -6.18 1.28
N SER A 9 -5.83 -6.96 2.27
CA SER A 9 -6.48 -8.26 2.06
C SER A 9 -7.96 -8.22 2.44
N GLU A 10 -8.80 -8.84 1.63
CA GLU A 10 -10.21 -9.04 1.90
C GLU A 10 -10.43 -10.44 2.49
N MET A 11 -11.34 -10.54 3.47
CA MET A 11 -11.73 -11.82 4.03
C MET A 11 -12.70 -12.52 3.08
N THR A 12 -12.26 -13.60 2.46
CA THR A 12 -13.09 -14.46 1.60
C THR A 12 -13.47 -15.76 2.33
N PRO A 13 -14.47 -16.52 1.86
CA PRO A 13 -14.78 -17.84 2.44
C PRO A 13 -13.60 -18.82 2.43
N SER A 14 -12.61 -18.60 1.56
CA SER A 14 -11.37 -19.39 1.45
C SER A 14 -10.20 -18.83 2.28
N GLY A 15 -10.40 -17.78 3.07
CA GLY A 15 -9.35 -17.09 3.84
C GLY A 15 -9.06 -15.67 3.35
N LEU A 16 -7.97 -15.08 3.83
CA LEU A 16 -7.55 -13.73 3.44
C LEU A 16 -6.95 -13.73 2.03
N THR A 17 -7.50 -12.94 1.13
CA THR A 17 -7.02 -12.76 -0.25
C THR A 17 -6.52 -11.33 -0.45
N PRO A 18 -5.31 -11.11 -0.99
CA PRO A 18 -4.76 -9.78 -1.23
C PRO A 18 -5.44 -9.10 -2.44
N GLU A 19 -6.62 -8.54 -2.22
CA GLU A 19 -7.51 -8.05 -3.27
C GLU A 19 -7.81 -6.54 -3.18
N LEU A 20 -7.53 -5.89 -2.04
CA LEU A 20 -7.83 -4.47 -1.85
C LEU A 20 -6.73 -3.60 -2.47
N ASN A 21 -7.07 -2.90 -3.55
CA ASN A 21 -6.19 -1.89 -4.12
C ASN A 21 -6.21 -0.59 -3.29
N SER A 22 -5.18 0.24 -3.47
CA SER A 22 -4.98 1.47 -2.70
C SER A 22 -6.16 2.46 -2.76
N LYS A 23 -6.97 2.47 -3.82
CA LYS A 23 -8.17 3.33 -3.90
C LYS A 23 -9.31 2.81 -3.05
N GLN A 24 -9.51 1.49 -3.01
CA GLN A 24 -10.51 0.87 -2.14
C GLN A 24 -10.16 1.09 -0.67
N LEU A 25 -8.86 1.07 -0.31
CA LEU A 25 -8.43 1.41 1.04
C LEU A 25 -8.86 2.81 1.48
N LEU A 26 -8.77 3.81 0.60
CA LEU A 26 -9.24 5.16 0.90
C LEU A 26 -10.76 5.23 1.11
N SER A 27 -11.54 4.34 0.48
CA SER A 27 -12.99 4.31 0.67
C SER A 27 -13.41 3.98 2.11
N PHE A 28 -12.56 3.26 2.86
CA PHE A 28 -12.79 2.98 4.27
C PHE A 28 -12.42 4.15 5.20
N VAL A 29 -11.68 5.15 4.69
CA VAL A 29 -11.22 6.31 5.47
C VAL A 29 -11.57 7.60 4.72
N PRO A 30 -12.86 7.87 4.46
CA PRO A 30 -13.28 8.98 3.58
C PRO A 30 -12.84 10.36 4.11
N ARG A 31 -12.68 10.51 5.42
CA ARG A 31 -12.24 11.77 6.06
C ARG A 31 -10.84 12.21 5.64
N ILE A 32 -10.02 11.32 5.08
CA ILE A 32 -8.68 11.72 4.62
C ILE A 32 -8.76 12.70 3.44
N GLY A 33 -9.78 12.59 2.60
CA GLY A 33 -10.02 13.51 1.50
C GLY A 33 -10.40 14.94 1.94
N GLU A 34 -10.80 15.11 3.21
CA GLU A 34 -11.03 16.44 3.80
C GLU A 34 -9.73 17.08 4.32
N LEU A 35 -8.70 16.28 4.58
CA LEU A 35 -7.42 16.73 5.17
C LEU A 35 -6.36 17.02 4.11
N CYS A 36 -6.29 16.20 3.06
CA CYS A 36 -5.30 16.35 2.00
C CYS A 36 -5.74 15.68 0.69
N HIS A 37 -5.04 16.05 -0.39
CA HIS A 37 -5.10 15.31 -1.64
C HIS A 37 -4.29 14.01 -1.49
N VAL A 38 -4.88 12.88 -1.88
CA VAL A 38 -4.22 11.58 -1.75
C VAL A 38 -4.12 10.90 -3.11
N ASP A 39 -2.87 10.68 -3.53
CA ASP A 39 -2.55 9.86 -4.69
C ASP A 39 -2.25 8.41 -4.29
N CYS A 40 -2.82 7.47 -5.03
CA CYS A 40 -2.71 6.04 -4.76
C CYS A 40 -1.88 5.34 -5.83
N ILE A 41 -0.76 4.75 -5.41
CA ILE A 41 0.09 3.88 -6.24
C ILE A 41 0.06 2.48 -5.62
N GLN A 42 -0.47 1.50 -6.35
CA GLN A 42 -0.33 0.09 -6.01
C GLN A 42 0.96 -0.44 -6.66
N LEU A 43 2.00 -0.64 -5.86
CA LEU A 43 3.28 -1.12 -6.36
C LEU A 43 3.33 -2.64 -6.43
N TYR A 44 2.82 -3.31 -5.39
CA TYR A 44 2.75 -4.77 -5.29
C TYR A 44 1.44 -5.22 -4.66
N SER A 45 1.05 -6.48 -4.87
CA SER A 45 -0.02 -7.15 -4.11
C SER A 45 0.53 -8.47 -3.55
N LEU A 46 1.42 -8.37 -2.57
CA LEU A 46 2.11 -9.51 -1.97
C LEU A 46 1.75 -9.66 -0.49
N ASP A 47 1.72 -10.90 -0.02
CA ASP A 47 1.78 -11.19 1.41
C ASP A 47 3.14 -10.70 1.98
N SER A 48 3.16 -10.11 3.18
CA SER A 48 4.39 -9.58 3.79
C SER A 48 5.47 -10.65 3.92
N THR A 49 5.10 -11.89 4.22
CA THR A 49 6.06 -13.00 4.32
C THR A 49 6.80 -13.29 3.00
N ASN A 50 6.27 -12.83 1.86
CA ASN A 50 6.87 -12.96 0.54
C ASN A 50 7.64 -11.72 0.07
N ILE A 51 7.69 -10.66 0.90
CA ILE A 51 8.49 -9.47 0.62
C ILE A 51 9.98 -9.81 0.76
N ARG A 52 10.80 -9.20 -0.08
CA ARG A 52 12.23 -9.48 -0.24
C ARG A 52 12.98 -8.15 -0.39
N PRO A 53 14.30 -8.10 -0.15
CA PRO A 53 15.06 -6.86 -0.28
C PRO A 53 14.89 -6.14 -1.62
N ALA A 54 14.72 -6.87 -2.73
CA ALA A 54 14.46 -6.28 -4.03
C ALA A 54 13.14 -5.47 -4.09
N HIS A 55 12.12 -5.88 -3.34
CA HIS A 55 10.85 -5.14 -3.24
C HIS A 55 11.01 -3.82 -2.46
N TRP A 56 11.86 -3.79 -1.42
CA TRP A 56 12.17 -2.55 -0.72
C TRP A 56 12.89 -1.54 -1.61
N LEU A 57 13.80 -2.01 -2.47
CA LEU A 57 14.43 -1.15 -3.49
C LEU A 57 13.40 -0.58 -4.46
N GLY A 58 12.38 -1.36 -4.84
CA GLY A 58 11.26 -0.88 -5.63
C GLY A 58 10.49 0.25 -4.92
N VAL A 59 10.18 0.08 -3.63
CA VAL A 59 9.52 1.13 -2.82
C VAL A 59 10.36 2.40 -2.77
N ALA A 60 11.66 2.28 -2.48
CA ALA A 60 12.59 3.42 -2.42
C ALA A 60 12.66 4.16 -3.77
N LYS A 61 12.72 3.41 -4.89
CA LYS A 61 12.70 3.99 -6.24
C LYS A 61 11.39 4.73 -6.52
N THR A 62 10.25 4.15 -6.16
CA THR A 62 8.94 4.82 -6.32
C THR A 62 8.85 6.11 -5.50
N ILE A 63 9.39 6.13 -4.28
CA ILE A 63 9.46 7.36 -3.46
C ILE A 63 10.32 8.40 -4.18
N GLN A 64 11.52 8.02 -4.63
CA GLN A 64 12.43 8.92 -5.33
C GLN A 64 11.79 9.54 -6.58
N GLU A 65 11.09 8.73 -7.38
CA GLU A 65 10.43 9.18 -8.62
C GLU A 65 9.26 10.15 -8.37
N ASN A 66 8.71 10.17 -7.15
CA ASN A 66 7.57 11.03 -6.78
C ASN A 66 7.91 12.06 -5.71
N TYR A 67 9.19 12.19 -5.34
CA TYR A 67 9.61 12.99 -4.19
C TYR A 67 9.17 14.45 -4.29
N ASP A 68 9.29 15.04 -5.48
CA ASP A 68 8.92 16.44 -5.72
C ASP A 68 7.41 16.65 -5.99
N ARG A 69 6.62 15.57 -6.00
CA ARG A 69 5.19 15.60 -6.39
C ARG A 69 4.23 15.58 -5.22
N CYS A 70 4.71 15.31 -4.01
CA CYS A 70 3.87 15.20 -2.82
C CYS A 70 4.63 15.62 -1.56
N ASP A 71 3.90 16.13 -0.57
CA ASP A 71 4.47 16.61 0.69
C ASP A 71 4.80 15.48 1.69
N GLY A 72 4.38 14.25 1.39
CA GLY A 72 4.60 13.11 2.26
C GLY A 72 4.17 11.78 1.66
N PHE A 73 4.66 10.69 2.24
CA PHE A 73 4.41 9.33 1.79
C PHE A 73 3.82 8.48 2.91
N VAL A 74 2.80 7.71 2.58
CA VAL A 74 2.29 6.61 3.42
C VAL A 74 2.51 5.31 2.67
N ILE A 75 3.13 4.33 3.33
CA ILE A 75 3.35 2.98 2.80
C ILE A 75 2.40 2.04 3.53
N SER A 76 1.47 1.42 2.81
CA SER A 76 0.70 0.31 3.38
C SER A 76 1.46 -0.99 3.14
N HIS A 77 1.83 -1.64 4.24
CA HIS A 77 2.63 -2.86 4.27
C HIS A 77 2.02 -3.88 5.23
N GLY A 78 2.27 -5.15 4.96
CA GLY A 78 1.94 -6.22 5.90
C GLY A 78 2.85 -6.21 7.11
N THR A 79 2.38 -6.81 8.21
CA THR A 79 3.01 -6.67 9.53
C THR A 79 4.22 -7.57 9.74
N ASP A 80 4.37 -8.65 8.97
CA ASP A 80 5.42 -9.65 9.23
C ASP A 80 6.83 -9.16 8.92
N THR A 81 6.95 -8.20 8.00
CA THR A 81 8.23 -7.72 7.45
C THR A 81 8.35 -6.19 7.43
N MET A 82 7.54 -5.51 8.23
CA MET A 82 7.58 -4.04 8.36
C MET A 82 8.87 -3.55 9.03
#